data_AF-A0A9E0WH05-F1
#
_entry.id   AF-A0A9E0WH05-F1
#
_cell.length_a   1.000
_cell.length_b   1.000
_cell.length_c   1.000
_cell.angle_alpha   90.00
_cell.angle_beta   90.00
_cell.angle_gamma   90.00
#
_symmetry.space_group_name_H-M   'P 1'
#
loop_
_entity.id
_entity.type
_entity.pdbx_description
1 polymer ?
#
loop_
_entity_poly.entity_id
_entity_poly.type
_entity_poly.pdbx_seq_one_letter_code
_entity_poly.pdbx_strand_id
1 'polypeptide(L)'
;MDVNAIFGWLRANLDVLVAVSSAVVAVLGAVLARVETRRQRRIQTENLRQSLDTQSLAWGNACIDTLGRAAFFARTRRFQENDGAFLQQRINLMLALSALVERGRLFFPNIQSGGKGAEKEGAYRGHRPPVLDALMFAYYEIEALTRTEGPTADNSADFIDDCRRLLVSELQAHLDPRRRDAVIGRYDTQRLDHREDARVRSETLKALLKSRRPGLNLEDRKETLQ
;
A
#
# COMPACT_ATOMS: atom_id res chain seq x y z
N MET A 1 50.29 45.88 -31.51
CA MET A 1 49.64 45.13 -32.61
C MET A 1 48.76 46.11 -33.36
N ASP A 2 48.88 46.14 -34.68
CA ASP A 2 48.20 47.11 -35.52
C ASP A 2 46.71 46.75 -35.66
N VAL A 3 45.81 47.69 -35.38
CA VAL A 3 44.36 47.44 -35.29
C VAL A 3 43.80 46.93 -36.63
N ASN A 4 44.37 47.42 -37.74
CA ASN A 4 44.00 46.99 -39.09
C ASN A 4 44.43 45.55 -39.41
N ALA A 5 45.55 45.08 -38.85
CA ALA A 5 46.00 43.70 -39.02
C ALA A 5 45.10 42.71 -38.25
N ILE A 6 44.62 43.12 -37.06
CA ILE A 6 43.65 42.35 -36.27
C ILE A 6 42.32 42.23 -37.02
N PHE A 7 41.82 43.31 -37.62
CA PHE A 7 40.58 43.30 -38.40
C PHE A 7 40.68 42.46 -39.69
N GLY A 8 41.82 42.51 -40.39
CA GLY A 8 42.06 41.68 -41.57
C GLY A 8 42.11 40.19 -41.24
N TRP A 9 42.79 39.82 -40.16
CA TRP A 9 42.84 38.45 -39.65
C TRP A 9 41.45 37.95 -39.19
N LEU A 10 40.67 38.82 -38.53
CA LEU A 10 39.32 38.49 -38.08
C LEU A 10 38.41 38.14 -39.26
N ARG A 11 38.41 38.98 -40.31
CA ARG A 11 37.59 38.74 -41.52
C ARG A 11 37.96 37.46 -42.24
N ALA A 12 39.25 37.12 -42.30
CA ALA A 12 39.72 35.90 -42.95
C ALA A 12 39.36 34.61 -42.18
N ASN A 13 39.12 34.70 -40.88
CA ASN A 13 38.85 33.54 -40.00
C ASN A 13 37.44 33.58 -39.37
N LEU A 14 36.51 34.36 -39.92
CA LEU A 14 35.14 34.50 -39.41
C LEU A 14 34.42 33.15 -39.29
N ASP A 15 34.55 32.28 -40.28
CA ASP A 15 33.88 30.97 -40.29
C ASP A 15 34.38 30.07 -39.15
N VAL A 16 35.69 30.10 -38.86
CA VAL A 16 36.29 29.35 -37.75
C VAL A 16 35.82 29.91 -36.40
N LEU A 17 35.76 31.24 -36.26
CA LEU A 17 35.25 31.88 -35.04
C LEU A 17 33.77 31.57 -34.80
N VAL A 18 32.95 31.54 -35.85
CA VAL A 18 31.53 31.15 -35.77
C VAL A 18 31.39 29.68 -35.40
N ALA A 19 32.20 28.78 -35.99
CA ALA A 19 32.18 27.36 -35.66
C ALA A 19 32.60 27.09 -34.20
N VAL A 20 33.67 27.74 -33.73
CA VAL A 20 34.16 27.59 -32.36
C VAL A 20 33.15 28.14 -31.35
N SER A 21 32.58 29.33 -31.60
CA SER A 21 31.55 29.90 -30.72
C SER A 21 30.29 29.03 -30.67
N SER A 22 29.84 28.51 -31.81
CA SER A 22 28.71 27.59 -31.89
C SER A 22 28.98 26.29 -31.14
N ALA A 23 30.19 25.73 -31.25
CA ALA A 23 30.59 24.55 -30.50
C ALA A 23 30.56 24.81 -28.99
N VAL A 24 31.07 25.95 -28.52
CA VAL A 24 31.02 26.33 -27.10
C VAL A 24 29.58 26.47 -26.62
N VAL A 25 28.70 27.13 -27.38
CA VAL A 25 27.27 27.26 -27.04
C VAL A 25 26.60 25.88 -26.99
N ALA A 26 26.90 24.99 -27.92
CA ALA A 26 26.37 23.63 -27.94
C ALA A 26 26.82 22.82 -26.72
N VAL A 27 28.09 22.91 -26.32
CA VAL A 27 28.61 22.24 -25.12
C VAL A 27 27.94 22.80 -23.86
N LEU A 28 27.83 24.12 -23.72
CA LEU A 28 27.15 24.74 -22.58
C LEU A 28 25.67 24.34 -22.52
N GLY A 29 24.98 24.36 -23.66
CA GLY A 29 23.60 23.90 -23.78
C GLY A 29 23.43 22.42 -23.39
N ALA A 30 24.33 21.55 -23.83
CA ALA A 30 24.33 20.13 -23.47
C ALA A 30 24.56 19.90 -21.97
N VAL A 31 25.45 20.67 -21.34
CA VAL A 31 25.72 20.61 -19.89
C VAL A 31 24.48 21.07 -19.11
N LEU A 32 23.90 22.21 -19.46
CA LEU A 32 22.68 22.73 -18.81
C LEU A 32 21.51 21.76 -18.97
N ALA A 33 21.29 21.23 -20.18
CA ALA A 33 20.25 20.23 -20.44
C ALA A 33 20.45 18.96 -19.60
N ARG A 34 21.70 18.52 -19.40
CA ARG A 34 22.01 17.33 -18.59
C ARG A 34 21.76 17.57 -17.10
N VAL A 35 22.07 18.75 -16.58
CA VAL A 35 21.77 19.13 -15.19
C VAL A 35 20.27 19.19 -14.98
N GLU A 36 19.54 19.84 -15.87
CA GLU A 36 18.08 19.96 -15.80
C GLU A 36 17.40 18.59 -15.91
N THR A 37 17.86 17.71 -16.83
CA THR A 37 17.33 16.34 -16.96
C THR A 37 17.52 15.55 -15.66
N ARG A 38 18.64 15.71 -14.96
CA ARG A 38 18.88 15.06 -13.66
C ARG A 38 17.92 15.60 -12.58
N ARG A 39 17.71 16.92 -12.56
CA ARG A 39 16.78 17.56 -11.64
C ARG A 39 15.33 17.11 -11.89
N GLN A 40 14.91 17.07 -13.15
CA GLN A 40 13.59 16.59 -13.55
C GLN A 40 13.36 15.13 -13.18
N ARG A 41 14.35 14.25 -13.40
CA ARG A 41 14.26 12.84 -12.96
C ARG A 41 14.07 12.73 -11.45
N ARG A 42 14.80 13.53 -10.66
CA ARG A 42 14.64 13.56 -9.21
C ARG A 42 13.22 13.99 -8.81
N ILE A 43 12.73 15.10 -9.36
CA ILE A 43 11.37 15.59 -9.09
C ILE A 43 10.32 14.55 -9.50
N GLN A 44 10.47 13.91 -10.66
CA GLN A 44 9.55 12.86 -11.12
C GLN A 44 9.52 11.67 -10.17
N THR A 45 10.67 11.22 -9.66
CA THR A 45 10.72 10.13 -8.68
C THR A 45 10.09 10.52 -7.34
N GLU A 46 10.28 11.77 -6.89
CA GLU A 46 9.67 12.29 -5.67
C GLU A 46 8.14 12.41 -5.84
N ASN A 47 7.67 12.91 -6.97
CA ASN A 47 6.24 12.98 -7.31
C ASN A 47 5.59 11.59 -7.38
N LEU A 48 6.28 10.59 -7.97
CA LEU A 48 5.80 9.22 -8.02
C LEU A 48 5.62 8.65 -6.61
N ARG A 49 6.61 8.88 -5.72
CA ARG A 49 6.53 8.44 -4.31
C ARG A 49 5.36 9.09 -3.59
N GLN A 50 5.22 10.41 -3.69
CA GLN A 50 4.11 11.15 -3.08
C GLN A 50 2.74 10.67 -3.60
N SER A 51 2.65 10.39 -4.90
CA SER A 51 1.45 9.85 -5.52
C SER A 51 1.10 8.47 -4.96
N LEU A 52 2.08 7.57 -4.84
CA LEU A 52 1.88 6.24 -4.25
C LEU A 52 1.45 6.33 -2.79
N ASP A 53 2.05 7.22 -1.99
CA ASP A 53 1.67 7.42 -0.60
C ASP A 53 0.24 7.93 -0.45
N THR A 54 -0.17 8.86 -1.32
CA THR A 54 -1.53 9.40 -1.35
C THR A 54 -2.53 8.32 -1.74
N GLN A 55 -2.20 7.47 -2.71
CA GLN A 55 -3.04 6.33 -3.10
C GLN A 55 -3.14 5.29 -1.97
N SER A 56 -2.04 4.99 -1.28
CA SER A 56 -2.01 4.13 -0.09
C SER A 56 -2.90 4.69 1.03
N LEU A 57 -2.86 6.00 1.28
CA LEU A 57 -3.72 6.67 2.26
C LEU A 57 -5.20 6.58 1.88
N ALA A 58 -5.52 6.85 0.62
CA ALA A 58 -6.89 6.76 0.12
C ALA A 58 -7.44 5.32 0.24
N TRP A 59 -6.62 4.32 -0.05
CA TRP A 59 -6.94 2.92 0.20
C TRP A 59 -7.17 2.63 1.69
N GLY A 60 -6.30 3.14 2.56
CA GLY A 60 -6.43 3.00 4.01
C GLY A 60 -7.75 3.58 4.54
N ASN A 61 -8.14 4.77 4.08
CA ASN A 61 -9.42 5.40 4.43
C ASN A 61 -10.60 4.52 4.00
N ALA A 62 -10.58 4.00 2.77
CA ALA A 62 -11.63 3.10 2.29
C ALA A 62 -11.72 1.80 3.12
N CYS A 63 -10.59 1.29 3.62
CA CYS A 63 -10.55 0.15 4.53
C CYS A 63 -11.18 0.46 5.88
N ILE A 64 -10.83 1.60 6.49
CA ILE A 64 -11.36 2.05 7.77
C ILE A 64 -12.89 2.21 7.70
N ASP A 65 -13.38 2.85 6.63
CA ASP A 65 -14.81 3.05 6.40
C ASP A 65 -15.54 1.73 6.21
N THR A 66 -14.98 0.82 5.40
CA THR A 66 -15.59 -0.49 5.12
C THR A 66 -15.63 -1.37 6.37
N LEU A 67 -14.56 -1.39 7.17
CA LEU A 67 -14.53 -2.09 8.45
C LEU A 67 -15.49 -1.47 9.46
N GLY A 68 -15.61 -0.13 9.49
CA GLY A 68 -16.60 0.55 10.33
C GLY A 68 -18.03 0.19 9.96
N ARG A 69 -18.35 0.14 8.65
CA ARG A 69 -19.65 -0.32 8.15
C ARG A 69 -19.89 -1.79 8.49
N ALA A 70 -18.88 -2.64 8.36
CA ALA A 70 -18.95 -4.06 8.72
C ALA A 70 -19.23 -4.26 10.23
N ALA A 71 -18.53 -3.53 11.10
CA ALA A 71 -18.78 -3.55 12.53
C ALA A 71 -20.19 -3.07 12.87
N PHE A 72 -20.64 -1.94 12.28
CA PHE A 72 -21.99 -1.44 12.50
C PHE A 72 -23.08 -2.40 11.98
N PHE A 73 -22.86 -3.03 10.83
CA PHE A 73 -23.73 -4.07 10.31
C PHE A 73 -23.84 -5.27 11.26
N ALA A 74 -22.71 -5.71 11.85
CA ALA A 74 -22.70 -6.76 12.86
C ALA A 74 -23.50 -6.35 14.11
N ARG A 75 -23.38 -5.10 14.59
CA ARG A 75 -24.15 -4.57 15.74
C ARG A 75 -25.65 -4.51 15.46
N THR A 76 -26.03 -4.09 14.26
CA THR A 76 -27.42 -3.82 13.89
C THR A 76 -28.14 -4.97 13.20
N ARG A 77 -27.48 -6.13 13.04
CA ARG A 77 -28.03 -7.31 12.34
C ARG A 77 -29.43 -7.73 12.79
N ARG A 78 -29.74 -7.60 14.09
CA ARG A 78 -31.03 -8.01 14.67
C ARG A 78 -32.17 -7.05 14.31
N PHE A 79 -31.85 -5.81 13.96
CA PHE A 79 -32.81 -4.79 13.56
C PHE A 79 -33.09 -4.80 12.05
N GLN A 80 -32.49 -5.73 11.30
CA GLN A 80 -32.76 -5.88 9.87
C GLN A 80 -34.15 -6.50 9.67
N GLU A 81 -35.00 -5.80 8.91
CA GLU A 81 -36.42 -6.11 8.72
C GLU A 81 -36.66 -7.42 7.96
N ASN A 82 -35.76 -7.79 7.04
CA ASN A 82 -35.89 -8.98 6.19
C ASN A 82 -34.52 -9.66 5.95
N ASP A 83 -34.54 -11.00 5.88
CA ASP A 83 -33.41 -11.85 5.52
C ASP A 83 -32.81 -11.52 4.15
N GLY A 84 -33.62 -11.11 3.18
CA GLY A 84 -33.13 -10.71 1.84
C GLY A 84 -32.20 -9.49 1.89
N ALA A 85 -32.60 -8.44 2.62
CA ALA A 85 -31.79 -7.24 2.81
C ALA A 85 -30.51 -7.52 3.61
N PHE A 86 -30.62 -8.36 4.65
CA PHE A 86 -29.46 -8.83 5.42
C PHE A 86 -28.44 -9.56 4.52
N LEU A 87 -28.90 -10.51 3.71
CA LEU A 87 -28.04 -11.28 2.82
C LEU A 87 -27.36 -10.39 1.78
N GLN A 88 -28.10 -9.48 1.16
CA GLN A 88 -27.55 -8.54 0.18
C GLN A 88 -26.47 -7.65 0.80
N GLN A 89 -26.72 -7.10 1.98
CA GLN A 89 -25.74 -6.25 2.65
C GLN A 89 -24.50 -7.02 3.09
N ARG A 90 -24.67 -8.27 3.55
CA ARG A 90 -23.56 -9.17 3.89
C ARG A 90 -22.67 -9.43 2.67
N ILE A 91 -23.26 -9.78 1.53
CA ILE A 91 -22.53 -10.02 0.27
C ILE A 91 -21.79 -8.76 -0.18
N ASN A 92 -22.44 -7.60 -0.14
CA ASN A 92 -21.81 -6.32 -0.52
C ASN A 92 -20.58 -6.00 0.32
N LEU A 93 -20.65 -6.24 1.64
CA LEU A 93 -19.51 -6.04 2.54
C LEU A 93 -18.39 -7.04 2.27
N MET A 94 -18.71 -8.32 2.02
CA MET A 94 -17.72 -9.34 1.67
C MET A 94 -17.00 -8.99 0.37
N LEU A 95 -17.73 -8.57 -0.67
CA LEU A 95 -17.16 -8.13 -1.94
C LEU A 95 -16.24 -6.91 -1.74
N ALA A 96 -16.69 -5.91 -0.98
CA ALA A 96 -15.90 -4.72 -0.69
C ALA A 96 -14.59 -5.07 0.04
N LEU A 97 -14.66 -5.91 1.08
CA LEU A 97 -13.48 -6.35 1.84
C LEU A 97 -12.50 -7.15 0.95
N SER A 98 -13.01 -8.06 0.11
CA SER A 98 -12.18 -8.82 -0.82
C SER A 98 -11.48 -7.90 -1.84
N ALA A 99 -12.21 -6.95 -2.43
CA ALA A 99 -11.64 -6.00 -3.37
C ALA A 99 -10.57 -5.10 -2.73
N LEU A 100 -10.76 -4.72 -1.47
CA LEU A 100 -9.77 -3.94 -0.73
C LEU A 100 -8.50 -4.74 -0.44
N VAL A 101 -8.60 -6.04 -0.17
CA VAL A 101 -7.42 -6.92 -0.01
C VAL A 101 -6.60 -6.93 -1.29
N GLU A 102 -7.24 -7.12 -2.44
CA GLU A 102 -6.55 -7.18 -3.73
C GLU A 102 -5.90 -5.83 -4.11
N ARG A 103 -6.60 -4.72 -3.88
CA ARG A 103 -6.01 -3.38 -4.06
C ARG A 103 -4.83 -3.15 -3.09
N GLY A 104 -4.95 -3.66 -1.87
CA GLY A 104 -3.91 -3.52 -0.85
C GLY A 104 -2.60 -4.20 -1.23
N ARG A 105 -2.64 -5.30 -1.98
CA ARG A 105 -1.43 -5.99 -2.47
C ARG A 105 -0.54 -5.12 -3.36
N LEU A 106 -1.09 -4.09 -3.99
CA LEU A 106 -0.32 -3.12 -4.79
C LEU A 106 0.62 -2.27 -3.92
N PHE A 107 0.25 -2.06 -2.65
CA PHE A 107 1.01 -1.24 -1.70
C PHE A 107 1.78 -2.09 -0.68
N PHE A 108 1.24 -3.27 -0.33
CA PHE A 108 1.76 -4.16 0.70
C PHE A 108 2.11 -5.53 0.09
N PRO A 109 3.31 -5.69 -0.48
CA PRO A 109 3.73 -6.97 -1.02
C PRO A 109 3.86 -8.03 0.09
N ASN A 110 3.63 -9.29 -0.28
CA ASN A 110 3.77 -10.41 0.63
C ASN A 110 5.21 -10.56 1.17
N ILE A 111 5.30 -11.04 2.40
CA ILE A 111 6.56 -11.27 3.12
C ILE A 111 7.09 -12.67 2.77
N GLN A 112 8.42 -12.80 2.59
CA GLN A 112 9.09 -14.09 2.30
C GLN A 112 8.52 -14.83 1.06
N SER A 113 8.57 -14.18 -0.09
CA SER A 113 8.05 -14.71 -1.38
C SER A 113 8.79 -15.93 -1.94
N GLY A 114 9.91 -16.35 -1.35
CA GLY A 114 10.73 -17.48 -1.82
C GLY A 114 10.35 -18.87 -1.30
N GLY A 115 9.35 -18.97 -0.42
CA GLY A 115 8.99 -20.24 0.24
C GLY A 115 7.55 -20.70 -0.04
N LYS A 116 6.59 -20.12 0.67
CA LYS A 116 5.18 -20.54 0.65
C LYS A 116 4.50 -20.13 -0.67
N GLY A 117 3.78 -21.06 -1.31
CA GLY A 117 2.95 -20.75 -2.49
C GLY A 117 3.74 -20.48 -3.77
N ALA A 118 4.83 -21.21 -4.02
CA ALA A 118 5.69 -21.02 -5.20
C ALA A 118 4.93 -21.21 -6.53
N GLU A 119 3.86 -22.01 -6.50
CA GLU A 119 2.94 -22.29 -7.59
C GLU A 119 2.01 -21.11 -7.95
N LYS A 120 1.91 -20.10 -7.08
CA LYS A 120 0.98 -18.98 -7.21
C LYS A 120 1.55 -17.84 -8.04
N GLU A 121 0.71 -16.90 -8.48
CA GLU A 121 1.17 -15.68 -9.14
C GLU A 121 2.00 -14.81 -8.19
N GLY A 122 2.93 -14.01 -8.73
CA GLY A 122 3.95 -13.30 -7.95
C GLY A 122 3.43 -12.46 -6.77
N ALA A 123 2.23 -11.86 -6.90
CA ALA A 123 1.60 -11.06 -5.85
C ALA A 123 0.96 -11.89 -4.71
N TYR A 124 0.86 -13.21 -4.88
CA TYR A 124 0.23 -14.15 -3.95
C TYR A 124 1.24 -15.12 -3.31
N ARG A 125 2.50 -15.09 -3.75
CA ARG A 125 3.58 -15.88 -3.14
C ARG A 125 3.97 -15.33 -1.78
N GLY A 126 4.27 -16.21 -0.82
CA GLY A 126 4.69 -15.84 0.53
C GLY A 126 3.52 -15.61 1.50
N HIS A 127 3.83 -14.93 2.60
CA HIS A 127 2.89 -14.64 3.68
C HIS A 127 2.19 -13.31 3.47
N ARG A 128 0.86 -13.31 3.56
CA ARG A 128 0.06 -12.07 3.55
C ARG A 128 0.50 -11.17 4.72
N PRO A 129 0.69 -9.87 4.49
CA PRO A 129 1.06 -8.95 5.57
C PRO A 129 -0.11 -8.74 6.55
N PRO A 130 0.18 -8.49 7.85
CA PRO A 130 -0.84 -8.32 8.91
C PRO A 130 -1.93 -7.29 8.58
N VAL A 131 -1.59 -6.21 7.87
CA VAL A 131 -2.54 -5.17 7.45
C VAL A 131 -3.65 -5.73 6.54
N LEU A 132 -3.34 -6.69 5.67
CA LEU A 132 -4.31 -7.32 4.78
C LEU A 132 -5.01 -8.50 5.46
N ASP A 133 -4.35 -9.16 6.42
CA ASP A 133 -5.00 -10.19 7.25
C ASP A 133 -6.17 -9.62 8.06
N ALA A 134 -6.05 -8.40 8.59
CA ALA A 134 -7.14 -7.72 9.29
C ALA A 134 -8.44 -7.65 8.45
N LEU A 135 -8.32 -7.33 7.15
CA LEU A 135 -9.46 -7.29 6.23
C LEU A 135 -10.03 -8.68 5.99
N MET A 136 -9.16 -9.68 5.87
CA MET A 136 -9.56 -11.06 5.63
C MET A 136 -10.26 -11.69 6.84
N PHE A 137 -9.79 -11.39 8.06
CA PHE A 137 -10.44 -11.79 9.29
C PHE A 137 -11.83 -11.18 9.41
N ALA A 138 -11.96 -9.88 9.12
CA ALA A 138 -13.26 -9.23 9.07
C ALA A 138 -14.18 -9.86 8.02
N TYR A 139 -13.67 -10.19 6.83
CA TYR A 139 -14.46 -10.92 5.82
C TYR A 139 -15.00 -12.22 6.40
N TYR A 140 -14.13 -13.07 6.99
CA TYR A 140 -14.55 -14.38 7.50
C TYR A 140 -15.59 -14.23 8.62
N GLU A 141 -15.44 -13.20 9.45
CA GLU A 141 -16.42 -12.93 10.50
C GLU A 141 -17.77 -12.51 9.91
N ILE A 142 -17.78 -11.62 8.89
CA ILE A 142 -18.99 -11.21 8.18
C ILE A 142 -19.65 -12.37 7.44
N GLU A 143 -18.87 -13.22 6.75
CA GLU A 143 -19.36 -14.40 6.03
C GLU A 143 -20.15 -15.32 6.96
N ALA A 144 -19.65 -15.48 8.19
CA ALA A 144 -20.23 -16.36 9.19
C ALA A 144 -21.29 -15.67 10.07
N LEU A 145 -21.69 -14.43 9.76
CA LEU A 145 -22.80 -13.74 10.42
C LEU A 145 -24.14 -14.28 9.93
N THR A 146 -25.04 -14.46 10.90
CA THR A 146 -26.45 -14.82 10.75
C THR A 146 -27.32 -13.76 11.39
N ARG A 147 -28.56 -13.58 10.90
CA ARG A 147 -29.45 -12.51 11.37
C ARG A 147 -29.88 -12.70 12.83
N THR A 148 -30.38 -13.88 13.17
CA THR A 148 -31.06 -14.18 14.44
C THR A 148 -30.29 -15.11 15.38
N GLU A 149 -29.41 -15.96 14.86
CA GLU A 149 -28.74 -17.01 15.65
C GLU A 149 -27.22 -16.77 15.77
N GLY A 150 -26.56 -17.45 16.72
CA GLY A 150 -25.10 -17.55 16.82
C GLY A 150 -24.48 -17.01 18.13
N PRO A 151 -23.74 -17.84 18.90
CA PRO A 151 -23.15 -17.44 20.20
C PRO A 151 -22.05 -16.35 20.09
N THR A 152 -21.48 -16.16 18.91
CA THR A 152 -20.41 -15.18 18.64
C THR A 152 -20.93 -13.85 18.09
N ALA A 153 -22.21 -13.79 17.75
CA ALA A 153 -22.75 -12.74 16.91
C ALA A 153 -22.97 -11.40 17.65
N ASP A 154 -22.89 -11.41 18.99
CA ASP A 154 -22.91 -10.18 19.81
C ASP A 154 -21.51 -9.58 19.97
N ASN A 155 -20.45 -10.39 19.85
CA ASN A 155 -19.05 -9.95 19.96
C ASN A 155 -18.37 -9.79 18.58
N SER A 156 -19.10 -10.00 17.48
CA SER A 156 -18.53 -9.92 16.11
C SER A 156 -18.12 -8.50 15.76
N ALA A 157 -18.89 -7.51 16.23
CA ALA A 157 -18.57 -6.11 16.01
C ALA A 157 -17.25 -5.71 16.68
N ASP A 158 -17.04 -6.11 17.93
CA ASP A 158 -15.81 -5.82 18.67
C ASP A 158 -14.60 -6.49 18.02
N PHE A 159 -14.75 -7.72 17.54
CA PHE A 159 -13.70 -8.41 16.77
C PHE A 159 -13.33 -7.66 15.48
N ILE A 160 -14.33 -7.15 14.74
CA ILE A 160 -14.10 -6.35 13.53
C ILE A 160 -13.45 -5.00 13.90
N ASP A 161 -13.81 -4.41 15.03
CA ASP A 161 -13.16 -3.20 15.55
C ASP A 161 -11.69 -3.45 15.91
N ASP A 162 -11.34 -4.62 16.45
CA ASP A 162 -9.95 -4.99 16.70
C ASP A 162 -9.17 -5.23 15.39
N CYS A 163 -9.81 -5.82 14.38
CA CYS A 163 -9.24 -5.89 13.03
C CYS A 163 -8.95 -4.47 12.48
N ARG A 164 -9.88 -3.54 12.66
CA ARG A 164 -9.70 -2.13 12.27
C ARG A 164 -8.55 -1.45 13.00
N ARG A 165 -8.37 -1.71 14.30
CA ARG A 165 -7.24 -1.20 15.09
C ARG A 165 -5.91 -1.76 14.59
N LEU A 166 -5.84 -3.04 14.26
CA LEU A 166 -4.65 -3.65 13.65
C LEU A 166 -4.32 -2.97 12.31
N LEU A 167 -5.31 -2.80 11.43
CA LEU A 167 -5.13 -2.14 10.13
C LEU A 167 -4.61 -0.71 10.27
N VAL A 168 -5.21 0.10 11.17
CA VAL A 168 -4.77 1.48 11.41
C VAL A 168 -3.34 1.53 11.96
N SER A 169 -3.00 0.63 12.88
CA SER A 169 -1.65 0.55 13.46
C SER A 169 -0.60 0.26 12.38
N GLU A 170 -0.89 -0.70 11.50
CA GLU A 170 0.00 -1.05 10.38
C GLU A 170 0.11 0.07 9.34
N LEU A 171 -1.01 0.72 9.01
CA LEU A 171 -1.03 1.84 8.07
C LEU A 171 -0.20 3.02 8.59
N GLN A 172 -0.34 3.35 9.88
CA GLN A 172 0.50 4.37 10.53
C GLN A 172 1.97 3.99 10.50
N ALA A 173 2.30 2.73 10.82
CA ALA A 173 3.68 2.25 10.80
C ALA A 173 4.32 2.32 9.40
N HIS A 174 3.52 2.16 8.34
CA HIS A 174 3.97 2.23 6.95
C HIS A 174 4.17 3.67 6.43
N LEU A 175 3.35 4.61 6.91
CA LEU A 175 3.28 5.97 6.35
C LEU A 175 3.99 7.06 7.17
N ASP A 176 4.45 6.77 8.40
CA ASP A 176 5.07 7.77 9.28
C ASP A 176 6.30 8.46 8.64
N PRO A 177 6.24 9.79 8.35
CA PRO A 177 7.36 10.55 7.78
C PRO A 177 8.55 10.66 8.74
N ARG A 178 8.32 10.67 10.06
CA ARG A 178 9.38 10.78 11.07
C ARG A 178 10.33 9.58 11.05
N ARG A 179 9.86 8.44 10.55
CA ARG A 179 10.66 7.23 10.29
C ARG A 179 11.41 7.26 8.96
N ARG A 180 10.95 8.06 7.99
CA ARG A 180 11.57 8.20 6.66
C ARG A 180 12.75 9.16 6.65
N ASP A 181 12.75 10.18 7.51
CA ASP A 181 13.87 11.12 7.65
C ASP A 181 14.95 10.64 8.64
N ALA A 182 14.63 9.69 9.53
CA ALA A 182 15.58 9.06 10.47
C ALA A 182 16.40 7.90 9.85
N VAL A 183 16.62 7.91 8.54
CA VAL A 183 17.19 6.80 7.73
C VAL A 183 18.71 6.61 7.86
N ILE A 184 19.37 7.08 8.92
CA ILE A 184 20.79 6.76 9.14
C ILE A 184 21.04 6.32 10.60
N GLY A 185 20.84 5.03 10.86
CA GLY A 185 21.72 4.28 11.78
C GLY A 185 21.21 3.83 13.15
N ARG A 186 20.00 4.17 13.63
CA ARG A 186 19.55 3.76 14.99
C ARG A 186 18.21 3.03 15.11
N TYR A 187 17.46 2.80 14.02
CA TYR A 187 16.07 2.35 14.12
C TYR A 187 15.69 1.09 13.32
N ASP A 188 16.67 0.28 12.91
CA ASP A 188 16.37 -1.03 12.31
C ASP A 188 15.70 -1.98 13.32
N THR A 189 16.07 -1.90 14.60
CA THR A 189 15.48 -2.72 15.67
C THR A 189 13.99 -2.42 15.90
N GLN A 190 13.62 -1.14 15.98
CA GLN A 190 12.22 -0.76 16.25
C GLN A 190 11.28 -1.14 15.08
N ARG A 191 11.78 -1.13 13.84
CA ARG A 191 11.03 -1.59 12.66
C ARG A 191 10.80 -3.11 12.67
N LEU A 192 11.75 -3.87 13.19
CA LEU A 192 11.63 -5.32 13.39
C LEU A 192 10.66 -5.63 14.54
N ASP A 193 10.80 -4.94 15.68
CA ASP A 193 9.94 -5.14 16.86
C ASP A 193 8.47 -4.90 16.53
N HIS A 194 8.14 -3.83 15.79
CA HIS A 194 6.75 -3.57 15.40
C HIS A 194 6.20 -4.59 14.40
N ARG A 195 7.04 -5.13 13.52
CA ARG A 195 6.62 -6.21 12.61
C ARG A 195 6.33 -7.49 13.38
N GLU A 196 7.13 -7.79 14.40
CA GLU A 196 6.87 -8.90 15.31
C GLU A 196 5.60 -8.67 16.11
N ASP A 197 5.39 -7.48 16.68
CA ASP A 197 4.16 -7.12 17.40
C ASP A 197 2.92 -7.26 16.51
N ALA A 198 2.99 -6.77 15.27
CA ALA A 198 1.89 -6.86 14.31
C ALA A 198 1.62 -8.30 13.90
N ARG A 199 2.67 -9.11 13.71
CA ARG A 199 2.57 -10.55 13.45
C ARG A 199 1.91 -11.26 14.63
N VAL A 200 2.32 -10.96 15.87
CA VAL A 200 1.74 -11.53 17.09
C VAL A 200 0.27 -11.14 17.22
N ARG A 201 -0.09 -9.88 16.96
CA ARG A 201 -1.49 -9.42 16.98
C ARG A 201 -2.33 -10.10 15.90
N SER A 202 -1.78 -10.24 14.69
CA SER A 202 -2.44 -10.97 13.60
C SER A 202 -2.66 -12.44 13.98
N GLU A 203 -1.64 -13.13 14.48
CA GLU A 203 -1.76 -14.53 14.93
C GLU A 203 -2.71 -14.66 16.13
N THR A 204 -2.78 -13.67 17.02
CA THR A 204 -3.76 -13.63 18.12
C THR A 204 -5.18 -13.51 17.57
N LEU A 205 -5.44 -12.58 16.65
CA LEU A 205 -6.75 -12.43 16.00
C LEU A 205 -7.13 -13.68 15.19
N LYS A 206 -6.15 -14.29 14.53
CA LYS A 206 -6.32 -15.56 13.81
C LYS A 206 -6.69 -16.71 14.74
N ALA A 207 -6.03 -16.81 15.91
CA ALA A 207 -6.36 -17.81 16.92
C ALA A 207 -7.76 -17.58 17.50
N LEU A 208 -8.13 -16.32 17.76
CA LEU A 208 -9.49 -15.94 18.16
C LEU A 208 -10.52 -16.28 17.06
N LEU A 209 -10.20 -16.05 15.80
CA LEU A 209 -11.08 -16.42 14.69
C LEU A 209 -11.26 -17.94 14.60
N LYS A 210 -10.18 -18.71 14.75
CA LYS A 210 -10.25 -20.18 14.79
C LYS A 210 -11.05 -20.69 15.98
N SER A 211 -10.90 -20.10 17.17
CA SER A 211 -11.68 -20.51 18.34
C SER A 211 -13.17 -20.20 18.16
N ARG A 212 -13.49 -19.06 17.53
CA ARG A 212 -14.86 -18.69 17.16
C ARG A 212 -15.43 -19.57 16.04
N ARG A 213 -14.57 -20.05 15.12
CA ARG A 213 -14.93 -20.76 13.88
C ARG A 213 -14.02 -22.00 13.68
N PRO A 214 -14.21 -23.09 14.45
CA PRO A 214 -13.30 -24.23 14.44
C PRO A 214 -13.28 -25.01 13.10
N GLY A 215 -14.33 -24.89 12.27
CA GLY A 215 -14.37 -25.46 10.92
C GLY A 215 -13.74 -24.60 9.83
N LEU A 216 -13.19 -23.42 10.15
CA LEU A 216 -12.62 -22.50 9.18
C LEU A 216 -11.18 -22.89 8.84
N ASN A 217 -10.97 -23.53 7.68
CA ASN A 217 -9.62 -23.70 7.15
C ASN A 217 -9.15 -22.42 6.44
N LEU A 218 -8.38 -21.60 7.16
CA LEU A 218 -7.80 -20.36 6.66
C LEU A 218 -6.75 -20.57 5.56
N GLU A 219 -6.18 -21.78 5.46
CA GLU A 219 -5.16 -22.11 4.45
C GLU A 219 -5.79 -22.62 3.14
N ASP A 220 -6.90 -23.36 3.21
CA ASP A 220 -7.53 -23.98 2.03
C ASP A 220 -8.59 -23.10 1.34
N ARG A 221 -9.26 -22.17 2.05
CA ARG A 221 -10.54 -21.64 1.56
C ARG A 221 -10.51 -20.31 0.81
N LYS A 222 -9.36 -19.66 0.58
CA LYS A 222 -9.34 -18.33 -0.05
C LYS A 222 -8.09 -17.98 -0.85
N GLU A 223 -7.98 -18.58 -2.02
CA GLU A 223 -7.43 -17.92 -3.20
C GLU A 223 -8.34 -18.06 -4.45
N THR A 224 -9.45 -18.79 -4.32
CA THR A 224 -10.44 -19.07 -5.37
C THR A 224 -11.61 -18.09 -5.42
N LEU A 225 -11.35 -16.81 -5.15
CA LEU A 225 -12.18 -15.75 -5.73
C LEU A 225 -11.42 -15.18 -6.93
N GLN A 226 -11.26 -16.03 -7.96
CA GLN A 226 -10.99 -15.57 -9.32
C GLN A 226 -12.27 -15.03 -9.94
#